data_AF-A0A9P4PC09-F1
#
_entry.id   AF-A0A9P4PC09-F1
#
_cell.length_a   1.000
_cell.length_b   1.000
_cell.length_c   1.000
_cell.angle_alpha   90.00
_cell.angle_beta   90.00
_cell.angle_gamma   90.00
#
_symmetry.space_group_name_H-M   'P 1'
#
loop_
_entity.id
_entity.type
_entity.pdbx_description
1 polymer ?
#
loop_
_entity_poly.entity_id
_entity_poly.type
_entity_poly.pdbx_seq_one_letter_code
_entity_poly.pdbx_strand_id
1 'polypeptide(L)'
;PPRPQAPTTLPSLLRYVDNDLLRRRSEHDTPPYENATCSACGKLHSAATIKSTYLPLTCGCWIHFRCFIGHVAHQSPHLRRFPNDCCLSCGTRLFVWEGIVALTLAERTNVLMPDARFTPHESYTDGNTGVYVVSDKTQYEADCELISALIQSHFLNMFAPHAPPSRFVDGSPDLVTCYYAILSSLDNYGCPRSKWLAFSPTGMQDGGVSVGFLLFGMLVALKMRGFLNVYHAAIVETEGWAEFENMREGMQRRILGDVRG
;
A
#
# COMPACT_ATOMS: atom_id res chain seq x y z
N PRO A 1 -10.42 -43.82 10.04
CA PRO A 1 -10.87 -42.48 9.58
C PRO A 1 -9.71 -41.48 9.55
N PRO A 2 -9.42 -40.82 8.42
CA PRO A 2 -8.44 -39.73 8.40
C PRO A 2 -8.92 -38.60 9.31
N ARG A 3 -8.03 -38.08 10.15
CA ARG A 3 -8.33 -36.92 11.01
C ARG A 3 -8.61 -35.71 10.12
N PRO A 4 -9.60 -34.86 10.46
CA PRO A 4 -9.74 -33.56 9.82
C PRO A 4 -8.41 -32.81 9.98
N GLN A 5 -7.73 -32.51 8.88
CA GLN A 5 -6.58 -31.63 8.92
C GLN A 5 -7.08 -30.27 9.41
N ALA A 6 -6.48 -29.75 10.47
CA ALA A 6 -6.73 -28.39 10.90
C ALA A 6 -6.43 -27.47 9.70
N PRO A 7 -7.31 -26.49 9.39
CA PRO A 7 -7.08 -25.60 8.27
C PRO A 7 -5.73 -24.91 8.48
N THR A 8 -4.81 -25.14 7.55
CA THR A 8 -3.53 -24.43 7.49
C THR A 8 -3.83 -22.94 7.41
N THR A 9 -3.43 -22.20 8.42
CA THR A 9 -3.53 -20.75 8.47
C THR A 9 -2.81 -20.19 7.26
N LEU A 10 -3.57 -19.63 6.31
CA LEU A 10 -3.00 -19.06 5.11
C LEU A 10 -2.19 -17.80 5.46
N PRO A 11 -1.07 -17.55 4.79
CA PRO A 11 -0.29 -16.34 5.02
C PRO A 11 -1.10 -15.09 4.66
N SER A 12 -0.83 -14.00 5.37
CA SER A 12 -1.42 -12.68 5.15
C SER A 12 -1.24 -12.17 3.71
N LEU A 13 -2.21 -11.38 3.23
CA LEU A 13 -2.25 -10.84 1.87
C LEU A 13 -0.97 -10.08 1.48
N LEU A 14 -0.39 -9.32 2.41
CA LEU A 14 0.89 -8.61 2.25
C LEU A 14 2.03 -9.54 1.79
N ARG A 15 2.08 -10.78 2.29
CA ARG A 15 3.10 -11.78 1.87
C ARG A 15 2.91 -12.24 0.44
N TYR A 16 1.66 -12.28 -0.02
CA TYR A 16 1.31 -12.67 -1.37
C TYR A 16 1.64 -11.57 -2.40
N VAL A 17 1.96 -10.36 -1.98
CA VAL A 17 2.09 -9.22 -2.92
C VAL A 17 3.51 -8.72 -3.05
N ASP A 18 4.29 -8.76 -1.96
CA ASP A 18 5.59 -8.10 -1.91
C ASP A 18 6.79 -8.98 -2.27
N ASN A 19 6.80 -10.28 -1.93
CA ASN A 19 8.02 -11.09 -2.10
C ASN A 19 7.83 -12.62 -2.13
N ASP A 20 6.87 -13.18 -1.38
CA ASP A 20 6.76 -14.65 -1.26
C ASP A 20 6.08 -15.29 -2.48
N LEU A 21 5.12 -14.64 -3.15
CA LEU A 21 4.48 -15.19 -4.36
C LEU A 21 5.41 -15.22 -5.58
N LEU A 22 6.28 -14.23 -5.75
CA LEU A 22 7.26 -14.25 -6.85
C LEU A 22 8.32 -15.34 -6.62
N ARG A 23 8.64 -15.64 -5.35
CA ARG A 23 9.55 -16.72 -4.95
C ARG A 23 8.89 -18.11 -4.98
N ARG A 24 7.57 -18.19 -4.75
CA ARG A 24 6.79 -19.43 -4.75
C ARG A 24 5.72 -19.40 -5.85
N ARG A 25 6.17 -19.25 -7.11
CA ARG A 25 5.29 -19.30 -8.30
C ARG A 25 4.39 -20.54 -8.34
N SER A 26 4.80 -21.65 -7.75
CA SER A 26 4.01 -22.88 -7.68
C SER A 26 2.77 -22.78 -6.77
N GLU A 27 2.79 -21.88 -5.79
CA GLU A 27 1.68 -21.57 -4.87
C GLU A 27 0.82 -20.39 -5.39
N HIS A 28 1.27 -19.75 -6.47
CA HIS A 28 0.54 -18.68 -7.15
C HIS A 28 -0.61 -19.27 -7.97
N ASP A 29 -1.81 -18.72 -7.82
CA ASP A 29 -3.03 -19.17 -8.51
C ASP A 29 -3.52 -20.58 -8.10
N THR A 30 -2.98 -21.16 -7.03
CA THR A 30 -3.39 -22.45 -6.47
C THR A 30 -4.17 -22.24 -5.17
N PRO A 31 -5.51 -22.37 -5.17
CA PRO A 31 -6.28 -22.29 -3.93
C PRO A 31 -5.94 -23.46 -3.00
N PRO A 32 -6.26 -23.36 -1.70
CA PRO A 32 -5.98 -24.42 -0.72
C PRO A 32 -6.69 -25.75 -1.05
N TYR A 33 -7.79 -25.70 -1.82
CA TYR A 33 -8.55 -26.88 -2.27
C TYR A 33 -9.11 -26.64 -3.68
N GLU A 34 -9.12 -27.65 -4.56
CA GLU A 34 -9.53 -27.51 -5.97
C GLU A 34 -10.98 -27.02 -6.16
N ASN A 35 -11.86 -27.36 -5.21
CA ASN A 35 -13.29 -27.06 -5.22
C ASN A 35 -13.67 -25.78 -4.45
N ALA A 36 -12.70 -24.95 -4.09
CA ALA A 36 -12.96 -23.75 -3.33
C ALA A 36 -13.77 -22.73 -4.19
N THR A 37 -14.90 -22.23 -3.66
CA THR A 37 -15.71 -21.12 -4.21
C THR A 37 -15.45 -19.75 -3.57
N CYS A 38 -15.30 -18.73 -4.41
CA CYS A 38 -14.95 -17.38 -3.96
C CYS A 38 -16.15 -16.75 -3.25
N SER A 39 -15.96 -16.27 -2.01
CA SER A 39 -17.07 -15.73 -1.20
C SER A 39 -17.71 -14.46 -1.75
N ALA A 40 -17.06 -13.79 -2.71
CA ALA A 40 -17.58 -12.58 -3.33
C ALA A 40 -18.43 -12.84 -4.57
N CYS A 41 -18.03 -13.78 -5.44
CA CYS A 41 -18.74 -14.03 -6.70
C CYS A 41 -19.40 -15.41 -6.77
N GLY A 42 -19.20 -16.26 -5.75
CA GLY A 42 -19.73 -17.62 -5.68
C GLY A 42 -19.11 -18.62 -6.67
N LYS A 43 -18.18 -18.18 -7.53
CA LYS A 43 -17.58 -19.03 -8.57
C LYS A 43 -16.35 -19.76 -8.04
N LEU A 44 -16.09 -20.94 -8.60
CA LEU A 44 -14.82 -21.65 -8.43
C LEU A 44 -13.65 -20.81 -8.94
N HIS A 45 -12.45 -21.05 -8.40
CA HIS A 45 -11.22 -20.37 -8.83
C HIS A 45 -10.99 -20.45 -10.36
N SER A 46 -11.26 -21.60 -10.94
CA SER A 46 -11.11 -21.87 -12.38
C SER A 46 -12.25 -21.32 -13.24
N ALA A 47 -13.38 -20.94 -12.63
CA ALA A 47 -14.60 -20.52 -13.31
C ALA A 47 -14.84 -19.00 -13.25
N ALA A 48 -13.86 -18.21 -12.80
CA ALA A 48 -13.96 -16.76 -12.79
C ALA A 48 -14.15 -16.22 -14.22
N THR A 49 -15.11 -15.29 -14.41
CA THR A 49 -15.42 -14.70 -15.73
C THR A 49 -14.19 -14.09 -16.40
N ILE A 50 -13.32 -13.50 -15.59
CA ILE A 50 -12.02 -13.02 -16.02
C ILE A 50 -11.01 -13.77 -15.16
N LYS A 51 -10.03 -14.42 -15.81
CA LYS A 51 -8.95 -15.10 -15.09
C LYS A 51 -8.31 -14.10 -14.13
N SER A 52 -8.28 -14.47 -12.87
CA SER A 52 -7.90 -13.61 -11.76
C SER A 52 -7.10 -14.47 -10.81
N THR A 53 -5.94 -13.99 -10.40
CA THR A 53 -5.10 -14.67 -9.41
C THR A 53 -5.86 -14.89 -8.11
N TYR A 54 -5.54 -15.98 -7.45
CA TYR A 54 -5.98 -16.29 -6.09
C TYR A 54 -5.33 -15.35 -5.05
N LEU A 55 -6.10 -14.92 -4.05
CA LEU A 55 -5.60 -14.21 -2.86
C LEU A 55 -6.06 -14.91 -1.57
N PRO A 56 -5.15 -15.35 -0.69
CA PRO A 56 -5.47 -15.59 0.70
C PRO A 56 -5.54 -14.28 1.47
N LEU A 57 -6.51 -14.22 2.36
CA LEU A 57 -6.72 -13.11 3.28
C LEU A 57 -6.04 -13.42 4.60
N THR A 58 -5.67 -12.38 5.35
CA THR A 58 -5.12 -12.45 6.71
C THR A 58 -5.92 -13.31 7.69
N CYS A 59 -7.24 -13.42 7.48
CA CYS A 59 -8.14 -14.25 8.28
C CYS A 59 -8.15 -15.74 7.87
N GLY A 60 -7.27 -16.17 6.97
CA GLY A 60 -7.25 -17.55 6.45
C GLY A 60 -8.37 -17.87 5.46
N CYS A 61 -9.25 -16.91 5.16
CA CYS A 61 -10.21 -17.03 4.06
C CYS A 61 -9.52 -16.70 2.73
N TRP A 62 -10.22 -16.85 1.62
CA TRP A 62 -9.67 -16.54 0.32
C TRP A 62 -10.71 -15.97 -0.63
N ILE A 63 -10.23 -15.31 -1.68
CA ILE A 63 -11.04 -14.57 -2.63
C ILE A 63 -10.30 -14.44 -3.97
N HIS A 64 -11.02 -14.27 -5.08
CA HIS A 64 -10.37 -13.85 -6.33
C HIS A 64 -9.78 -12.46 -6.17
N PHE A 65 -8.57 -12.25 -6.69
CA PHE A 65 -7.90 -10.96 -6.73
C PHE A 65 -8.80 -9.81 -7.19
N ARG A 66 -9.46 -9.95 -8.34
CA ARG A 66 -10.40 -8.95 -8.86
C ARG A 66 -11.64 -8.77 -7.98
N CYS A 67 -12.10 -9.83 -7.32
CA CYS A 67 -13.21 -9.74 -6.39
C CYS A 67 -12.83 -9.05 -5.08
N PHE A 68 -11.59 -9.23 -4.62
CA PHE A 68 -11.05 -8.52 -3.47
C PHE A 68 -10.97 -7.03 -3.75
N ILE A 69 -10.35 -6.65 -4.89
CA ILE A 69 -10.34 -5.25 -5.34
C ILE A 69 -11.78 -4.77 -5.45
N GLY A 70 -12.66 -5.46 -6.18
CA GLY A 70 -14.07 -5.08 -6.29
C GLY A 70 -14.75 -4.89 -4.94
N HIS A 71 -14.52 -5.77 -3.96
CA HIS A 71 -15.08 -5.68 -2.61
C HIS A 71 -14.59 -4.45 -1.86
N VAL A 72 -13.27 -4.27 -1.80
CA VAL A 72 -12.61 -3.12 -1.18
C VAL A 72 -13.06 -1.81 -1.83
N ALA A 73 -13.29 -1.86 -3.14
CA ALA A 73 -13.37 -0.67 -3.95
C ALA A 73 -14.82 -0.19 -4.19
N HIS A 74 -15.82 -1.08 -4.17
CA HIS A 74 -17.24 -0.69 -4.33
C HIS A 74 -17.84 -0.19 -3.01
N GLN A 75 -18.34 1.04 -2.98
CA GLN A 75 -19.00 1.66 -1.83
C GLN A 75 -20.53 1.61 -1.98
N SER A 76 -21.14 0.44 -1.80
CA SER A 76 -22.60 0.40 -1.58
C SER A 76 -22.87 -0.07 -0.15
N PRO A 77 -22.85 0.84 0.84
CA PRO A 77 -23.07 0.49 2.25
C PRO A 77 -24.44 -0.15 2.49
N HIS A 78 -25.43 0.10 1.63
CA HIS A 78 -26.81 -0.37 1.79
C HIS A 78 -27.07 -1.79 1.27
N LEU A 79 -26.11 -2.42 0.58
CA LEU A 79 -26.29 -3.74 -0.05
C LEU A 79 -25.41 -4.84 0.57
N ARG A 80 -24.73 -4.56 1.68
CA ARG A 80 -23.67 -5.42 2.19
C ARG A 80 -23.98 -6.04 3.54
N ARG A 81 -23.72 -7.34 3.64
CA ARG A 81 -23.79 -8.13 4.88
C ARG A 81 -22.64 -7.81 5.85
N PHE A 82 -21.51 -7.33 5.32
CA PHE A 82 -20.33 -6.98 6.09
C PHE A 82 -19.80 -5.59 5.70
N PRO A 83 -19.22 -4.84 6.65
CA PRO A 83 -18.48 -3.61 6.36
C PRO A 83 -17.41 -3.80 5.27
N ASN A 84 -17.09 -2.74 4.53
CA ASN A 84 -16.13 -2.77 3.41
C ASN A 84 -14.71 -3.16 3.86
N ASP A 85 -14.45 -3.00 5.15
CA ASP A 85 -13.21 -3.28 5.81
C ASP A 85 -13.15 -4.67 6.41
N CYS A 86 -14.10 -5.55 6.11
CA CYS A 86 -14.20 -6.90 6.64
C CYS A 86 -14.15 -7.97 5.54
N CYS A 87 -13.73 -9.17 5.93
CA CYS A 87 -13.76 -10.36 5.10
C CYS A 87 -15.21 -10.74 4.80
N LEU A 88 -15.50 -10.96 3.52
CA LEU A 88 -16.82 -11.41 3.06
C LEU A 88 -17.18 -12.82 3.53
N SER A 89 -16.18 -13.64 3.91
CA SER A 89 -16.40 -15.00 4.39
C SER A 89 -16.67 -15.04 5.89
N CYS A 90 -15.80 -14.41 6.69
CA CYS A 90 -15.80 -14.57 8.15
C CYS A 90 -16.03 -13.27 8.94
N GLY A 91 -16.14 -12.12 8.27
CA GLY A 91 -16.34 -10.81 8.91
C GLY A 91 -15.11 -10.22 9.59
N THR A 92 -13.96 -10.89 9.60
CA THR A 92 -12.71 -10.35 10.18
C THR A 92 -12.28 -9.07 9.46
N ARG A 93 -11.89 -8.04 10.21
CA ARG A 93 -11.45 -6.75 9.67
C ARG A 93 -10.13 -6.89 8.88
N LEU A 94 -10.15 -6.55 7.60
CA LEU A 94 -9.07 -6.65 6.61
C LEU A 94 -8.29 -5.34 6.41
N PHE A 95 -8.91 -4.15 6.53
CA PHE A 95 -8.21 -2.87 6.24
C PHE A 95 -7.13 -2.47 7.23
N VAL A 96 -6.93 -3.23 8.31
CA VAL A 96 -5.73 -3.06 9.14
C VAL A 96 -4.47 -3.51 8.38
N TRP A 97 -4.62 -4.42 7.41
CA TRP A 97 -3.50 -5.14 6.79
C TRP A 97 -3.46 -5.07 5.26
N GLU A 98 -4.55 -4.71 4.57
CA GLU A 98 -4.71 -5.05 3.15
C GLU A 98 -5.02 -3.87 2.21
N GLY A 99 -5.28 -2.66 2.73
CA GLY A 99 -5.68 -1.48 1.94
C GLY A 99 -4.59 -0.96 0.99
N ILE A 100 -3.39 -0.70 1.50
CA ILE A 100 -2.25 -0.20 0.70
C ILE A 100 -1.75 -1.27 -0.30
N VAL A 101 -1.96 -2.54 0.04
CA VAL A 101 -1.67 -3.69 -0.82
C VAL A 101 -2.65 -3.78 -1.99
N ALA A 102 -3.94 -3.61 -1.75
CA ALA A 102 -4.95 -3.58 -2.80
C ALA A 102 -4.65 -2.48 -3.84
N LEU A 103 -4.09 -1.34 -3.41
CA LEU A 103 -3.72 -0.23 -4.29
C LEU A 103 -2.43 -0.45 -5.07
N THR A 104 -1.38 -0.92 -4.39
CA THR A 104 -0.12 -1.29 -5.03
C THR A 104 -0.39 -2.35 -6.12
N LEU A 105 -1.37 -3.21 -5.90
CA LEU A 105 -1.82 -4.19 -6.87
C LEU A 105 -2.74 -3.63 -7.96
N ALA A 106 -3.69 -2.76 -7.63
CA ALA A 106 -4.60 -2.16 -8.61
C ALA A 106 -3.84 -1.35 -9.66
N GLU A 107 -2.87 -0.55 -9.20
CA GLU A 107 -1.91 0.20 -10.05
C GLU A 107 -1.11 -0.73 -10.97
N ARG A 108 -0.58 -1.85 -10.45
CA ARG A 108 0.22 -2.80 -11.25
C ARG A 108 -0.61 -3.63 -12.23
N THR A 109 -1.91 -3.77 -12.02
CA THR A 109 -2.77 -4.68 -12.80
C THR A 109 -3.79 -3.98 -13.68
N ASN A 110 -3.78 -2.64 -13.74
CA ASN A 110 -4.76 -1.83 -14.47
C ASN A 110 -6.21 -2.21 -14.12
N VAL A 111 -6.46 -2.67 -12.89
CA VAL A 111 -7.82 -2.99 -12.46
C VAL A 111 -8.52 -1.68 -12.13
N LEU A 112 -9.60 -1.40 -12.87
CA LEU A 112 -10.45 -0.21 -12.66
C LEU A 112 -10.90 -0.14 -11.20
N MET A 113 -10.39 0.86 -10.48
CA MET A 113 -10.90 1.22 -9.16
C MET A 113 -12.20 2.03 -9.32
N PRO A 114 -13.27 1.74 -8.56
CA PRO A 114 -14.49 2.52 -8.55
C PRO A 114 -14.16 3.91 -8.05
N ASP A 115 -14.42 4.87 -8.91
CA ASP A 115 -14.23 6.28 -8.65
C ASP A 115 -15.53 6.83 -8.05
N ALA A 116 -15.63 6.89 -6.71
CA ALA A 116 -16.81 7.50 -6.11
C ALA A 116 -16.71 9.00 -6.33
N ARG A 117 -17.64 9.53 -7.13
CA ARG A 117 -17.75 10.96 -7.37
C ARG A 117 -18.28 11.63 -6.12
N PHE A 118 -17.59 12.68 -5.72
CA PHE A 118 -18.01 13.56 -4.65
C PHE A 118 -19.20 14.38 -5.14
N THR A 119 -20.09 14.72 -4.20
CA THR A 119 -21.14 15.70 -4.50
C THR A 119 -20.50 17.08 -4.75
N PRO A 120 -21.17 18.01 -5.46
CA PRO A 120 -20.60 19.34 -5.73
C PRO A 120 -20.15 20.10 -4.47
N HIS A 121 -20.74 19.81 -3.31
CA HIS A 121 -20.37 20.42 -2.03
C HIS A 121 -19.16 19.75 -1.36
N GLU A 122 -18.83 18.52 -1.75
CA GLU A 122 -17.67 17.77 -1.28
C GLU A 122 -16.47 17.93 -2.22
N SER A 123 -16.68 18.37 -3.46
CA SER A 123 -15.61 18.71 -4.40
C SER A 123 -14.87 19.97 -3.96
N TYR A 124 -13.54 19.98 -4.11
CA TYR A 124 -12.69 21.08 -3.68
C TYR A 124 -11.47 21.25 -4.58
N THR A 125 -10.87 22.44 -4.59
CA THR A 125 -9.53 22.63 -5.18
C THR A 125 -8.49 22.40 -4.11
N ASP A 126 -7.56 21.49 -4.38
CA ASP A 126 -6.47 21.18 -3.48
C ASP A 126 -5.56 22.41 -3.27
N GLY A 127 -5.42 22.88 -2.04
CA GLY A 127 -4.61 24.06 -1.75
C GLY A 127 -3.11 23.87 -2.00
N ASN A 128 -2.62 22.63 -2.02
CA ASN A 128 -1.20 22.33 -2.16
C ASN A 128 -0.82 21.98 -3.61
N THR A 129 -1.68 21.23 -4.32
CA THR A 129 -1.41 20.82 -5.70
C THR A 129 -2.18 21.60 -6.75
N GLY A 130 -3.23 22.34 -6.37
CA GLY A 130 -4.13 23.03 -7.30
C GLY A 130 -5.07 22.09 -8.07
N VAL A 131 -5.01 20.78 -7.81
CA VAL A 131 -5.87 19.78 -8.46
C VAL A 131 -7.31 19.97 -8.01
N TYR A 132 -8.25 19.98 -8.96
CA TYR A 132 -9.68 19.97 -8.63
C TYR A 132 -10.13 18.55 -8.30
N VAL A 133 -10.33 18.30 -7.01
CA VAL A 133 -10.72 17.01 -6.46
C VAL A 133 -12.25 16.89 -6.50
N VAL A 134 -12.73 15.93 -7.28
CA VAL A 134 -14.16 15.65 -7.50
C VAL A 134 -14.53 14.21 -7.20
N SER A 135 -13.56 13.41 -6.76
CA SER A 135 -13.72 11.98 -6.59
C SER A 135 -12.56 11.35 -5.83
N ASP A 136 -12.71 10.11 -5.38
CA ASP A 136 -11.62 9.41 -4.69
C ASP A 136 -10.37 9.23 -5.57
N LYS A 137 -10.55 9.01 -6.88
CA LYS A 137 -9.43 8.89 -7.81
C LYS A 137 -8.66 10.19 -7.90
N THR A 138 -9.36 11.31 -8.11
CA THR A 138 -8.71 12.62 -8.21
C THR A 138 -8.07 13.04 -6.88
N GLN A 139 -8.63 12.61 -5.75
CA GLN A 139 -8.00 12.80 -4.43
C GLN A 139 -6.72 11.96 -4.27
N TYR A 140 -6.72 10.71 -4.72
CA TYR A 140 -5.53 9.87 -4.74
C TYR A 140 -4.43 10.45 -5.65
N GLU A 141 -4.81 10.93 -6.83
CA GLU A 141 -3.91 11.60 -7.76
C GLU A 141 -3.29 12.85 -7.11
N ALA A 142 -4.11 13.68 -6.44
CA ALA A 142 -3.64 14.84 -5.70
C ALA A 142 -2.67 14.46 -4.56
N ASP A 143 -2.92 13.41 -3.80
CA ASP A 143 -1.99 12.92 -2.77
C ASP A 143 -0.66 12.44 -3.39
N CYS A 144 -0.73 11.70 -4.50
CA CYS A 144 0.47 11.23 -5.22
C CYS A 144 1.30 12.39 -5.80
N GLU A 145 0.63 13.42 -6.31
CA GLU A 145 1.25 14.63 -6.82
C GLU A 145 1.92 15.42 -5.70
N LEU A 146 1.24 15.59 -4.56
CA LEU A 146 1.82 16.23 -3.37
C LEU A 146 3.07 15.49 -2.88
N ILE A 147 3.03 14.15 -2.79
CA ILE A 147 4.21 13.35 -2.42
C ILE A 147 5.37 13.64 -3.38
N SER A 148 5.09 13.68 -4.68
CA SER A 148 6.12 13.91 -5.71
C SER A 148 6.71 15.33 -5.63
N ALA A 149 5.86 16.34 -5.42
CA ALA A 149 6.27 17.73 -5.23
C ALA A 149 7.11 17.91 -3.96
N LEU A 150 6.74 17.24 -2.85
CA LEU A 150 7.50 17.27 -1.61
C LEU A 150 8.85 16.57 -1.74
N ILE A 151 8.92 15.43 -2.44
CA ILE A 151 10.19 14.76 -2.74
C ILE A 151 11.13 15.72 -3.47
N GLN A 152 10.65 16.35 -4.54
CA GLN A 152 11.46 17.29 -5.32
C GLN A 152 11.91 18.49 -4.49
N SER A 153 10.97 19.13 -3.77
CA SER A 153 11.24 20.31 -2.95
C SER A 153 12.25 20.04 -1.84
N HIS A 154 12.02 19.01 -1.02
CA HIS A 154 12.91 18.65 0.08
C HIS A 154 14.28 18.21 -0.42
N PHE A 155 14.32 17.45 -1.52
CA PHE A 155 15.58 17.04 -2.10
C PHE A 155 16.42 18.23 -2.60
N LEU A 156 15.81 19.18 -3.32
CA LEU A 156 16.52 20.37 -3.79
C LEU A 156 16.99 21.26 -2.63
N ASN A 157 16.19 21.37 -1.56
CA ASN A 157 16.55 22.16 -0.37
C ASN A 157 17.81 21.64 0.35
N MET A 158 18.18 20.36 0.19
CA MET A 158 19.45 19.85 0.73
C MET A 158 20.69 20.46 0.07
N PHE A 159 20.54 21.06 -1.11
CA PHE A 159 21.64 21.71 -1.84
C PHE A 159 21.57 23.24 -1.75
N ALA A 160 20.67 23.79 -0.93
CA ALA A 160 20.58 25.22 -0.72
C ALA A 160 21.88 25.75 -0.06
N PRO A 161 22.27 27.02 -0.30
CA PRO A 161 23.50 27.60 0.25
C PRO A 161 23.60 27.55 1.78
N HIS A 162 22.45 27.46 2.47
CA HIS A 162 22.35 27.40 3.93
C HIS A 162 22.07 25.99 4.46
N ALA A 163 22.06 24.98 3.57
CA ALA A 163 21.86 23.61 3.99
C ALA A 163 23.03 23.14 4.88
N PRO A 164 22.76 22.31 5.91
CA PRO A 164 23.83 21.68 6.68
C PRO A 164 24.78 20.92 5.75
N PRO A 165 26.08 20.87 6.06
CA PRO A 165 27.01 20.04 5.31
C PRO A 165 26.59 18.58 5.38
N SER A 166 26.89 17.82 4.32
CA SER A 166 26.70 16.38 4.32
C SER A 166 27.44 15.74 5.50
N ARG A 167 26.80 14.75 6.13
CA ARG A 167 27.44 13.90 7.14
C ARG A 167 28.26 12.76 6.55
N PHE A 168 28.17 12.52 5.24
CA PHE A 168 28.84 11.43 4.54
C PHE A 168 30.20 11.85 4.01
N VAL A 169 31.13 10.89 3.95
CA VAL A 169 32.52 11.16 3.56
C VAL A 169 32.62 11.48 2.06
N ASP A 170 31.78 10.84 1.26
CA ASP A 170 31.67 11.06 -0.18
C ASP A 170 30.91 12.36 -0.56
N GLY A 171 30.44 13.12 0.44
CA GLY A 171 29.69 14.36 0.24
C GLY A 171 28.26 14.15 -0.29
N SER A 172 27.77 12.91 -0.34
CA SER A 172 26.42 12.60 -0.80
C SER A 172 25.34 13.17 0.12
N PRO A 173 24.10 13.38 -0.34
CA PRO A 173 23.05 13.95 0.51
C PRO A 173 22.51 12.99 1.57
N ASP A 174 22.02 13.54 2.68
CA ASP A 174 21.29 12.79 3.71
C ASP A 174 19.84 12.46 3.31
N LEU A 175 19.71 11.44 2.47
CA LEU A 175 18.43 10.96 1.95
C LEU A 175 17.49 10.43 3.04
N VAL A 176 18.01 9.92 4.16
CA VAL A 176 17.17 9.46 5.28
C VAL A 176 16.53 10.66 6.00
N THR A 177 17.31 11.71 6.25
CA THR A 177 16.78 12.96 6.82
C THR A 177 15.76 13.60 5.87
N CYS A 178 16.05 13.61 4.56
CA CYS A 178 15.11 14.09 3.54
C CYS A 178 13.79 13.29 3.55
N TYR A 179 13.87 11.95 3.61
CA TYR A 179 12.72 11.08 3.71
C TYR A 179 11.81 11.42 4.91
N TYR A 180 12.38 11.60 6.10
CA TYR A 180 11.60 11.95 7.29
C TYR A 180 11.04 13.38 7.23
N ALA A 181 11.74 14.33 6.60
CA ALA A 181 11.22 15.68 6.37
C ALA A 181 9.99 15.67 5.44
N ILE A 182 10.00 14.81 4.42
CA ILE A 182 8.85 14.59 3.53
C ILE A 182 7.67 14.00 4.32
N LEU A 183 7.89 12.95 5.12
CA LEU A 183 6.83 12.36 5.95
C LEU A 183 6.24 13.37 6.94
N SER A 184 7.09 14.17 7.60
CA SER A 184 6.63 15.21 8.52
C SER A 184 5.80 16.27 7.80
N SER A 185 6.19 16.65 6.59
CA SER A 185 5.41 17.58 5.77
C SER A 185 4.07 16.98 5.35
N LEU A 186 4.04 15.72 4.93
CA LEU A 186 2.80 15.01 4.59
C LEU A 186 1.83 14.95 5.78
N ASP A 187 2.35 14.68 6.98
CA ASP A 187 1.56 14.69 8.22
C ASP A 187 0.98 16.09 8.50
N ASN A 188 1.80 17.15 8.37
CA ASN A 188 1.35 18.53 8.50
C ASN A 188 0.26 18.92 7.49
N TYR A 189 0.27 18.32 6.29
CA TYR A 189 -0.77 18.51 5.28
C TYR A 189 -1.98 17.58 5.46
N GLY A 190 -2.03 16.78 6.53
CA GLY A 190 -3.12 15.85 6.82
C GLY A 190 -3.19 14.69 5.83
N CYS A 191 -2.05 14.27 5.25
CA CYS A 191 -1.98 13.16 4.31
C CYS A 191 -1.67 11.83 5.01
N PRO A 192 -2.14 10.69 4.46
CA PRO A 192 -2.97 10.60 3.26
C PRO A 192 -4.43 11.04 3.49
N ARG A 193 -4.99 11.76 2.52
CA ARG A 193 -6.41 12.19 2.52
C ARG A 193 -7.28 11.20 1.79
N SER A 194 -6.73 10.65 0.71
CA SER A 194 -7.39 9.64 -0.08
C SER A 194 -7.73 8.43 0.76
N LYS A 195 -9.00 8.00 0.73
CA LYS A 195 -9.46 6.77 1.38
C LYS A 195 -8.62 5.55 1.01
N TRP A 196 -8.02 5.60 -0.16
CA TRP A 196 -7.18 4.55 -0.71
C TRP A 196 -5.91 4.42 0.13
N LEU A 197 -5.23 5.52 0.35
CA LEU A 197 -3.98 5.55 1.10
C LEU A 197 -4.21 5.59 2.63
N ALA A 198 -5.42 5.91 3.06
CA ALA A 198 -5.81 5.98 4.46
C ALA A 198 -5.60 4.65 5.19
N PHE A 199 -5.16 4.75 6.43
CA PHE A 199 -4.97 3.62 7.34
C PHE A 199 -5.56 3.93 8.71
N SER A 200 -5.94 2.89 9.46
CA SER A 200 -6.42 3.09 10.81
C SER A 200 -5.26 3.40 11.77
N PRO A 201 -5.35 4.47 12.58
CA PRO A 201 -4.40 4.71 13.66
C PRO A 201 -4.59 3.74 14.84
N THR A 202 -5.75 3.08 14.96
CA THR A 202 -6.13 2.26 16.13
C THR A 202 -5.56 0.83 16.16
N GLY A 203 -4.47 0.57 15.44
CA GLY A 203 -3.77 -0.73 15.38
C GLY A 203 -2.44 -0.77 16.13
N MET A 204 -2.19 0.15 17.06
CA MET A 204 -0.95 0.17 17.85
C MET A 204 -0.89 -1.04 18.78
N GLN A 205 -0.01 -2.00 18.50
CA GLN A 205 0.47 -2.92 19.53
C GLN A 205 1.57 -2.19 20.32
N ASP A 206 1.38 -2.05 21.63
CA ASP A 206 2.36 -1.56 22.61
C ASP A 206 3.23 -0.36 22.17
N GLY A 207 2.60 0.82 22.00
CA GLY A 207 3.32 2.05 21.65
C GLY A 207 3.97 2.05 20.25
N GLY A 208 3.66 1.05 19.42
CA GLY A 208 4.21 0.85 18.09
C GLY A 208 3.55 1.69 16.99
N VAL A 209 4.34 2.01 15.98
CA VAL A 209 3.90 2.59 14.70
C VAL A 209 2.95 1.62 14.00
N SER A 210 1.80 2.09 13.49
CA SER A 210 0.86 1.21 12.78
C SER A 210 1.46 0.67 11.48
N VAL A 211 1.14 -0.58 11.13
CA VAL A 211 1.60 -1.20 9.87
C VAL A 211 1.13 -0.41 8.65
N GLY A 212 -0.06 0.19 8.72
CA GLY A 212 -0.55 1.11 7.70
C GLY A 212 0.35 2.32 7.49
N PHE A 213 0.85 2.93 8.59
CA PHE A 213 1.82 4.02 8.49
C PHE A 213 3.15 3.54 7.88
N LEU A 214 3.64 2.35 8.25
CA LEU A 214 4.85 1.78 7.65
C LEU A 214 4.68 1.55 6.14
N LEU A 215 3.52 1.05 5.71
CA LEU A 215 3.20 0.84 4.30
C LEU A 215 3.09 2.15 3.53
N PHE A 216 2.49 3.19 4.13
CA PHE A 216 2.47 4.53 3.55
C PHE A 216 3.89 5.09 3.43
N GLY A 217 4.70 4.94 4.48
CA GLY A 217 6.11 5.27 4.47
C GLY A 217 6.88 4.54 3.36
N MET A 218 6.58 3.26 3.11
CA MET A 218 7.19 2.48 2.04
C MET A 218 6.80 3.03 0.66
N LEU A 219 5.55 3.43 0.45
CA LEU A 219 5.11 4.08 -0.80
C LEU A 219 5.92 5.35 -1.08
N VAL A 220 6.10 6.21 -0.06
CA VAL A 220 6.90 7.43 -0.17
C VAL A 220 8.36 7.09 -0.50
N ALA A 221 8.95 6.09 0.17
CA ALA A 221 10.30 5.64 -0.11
C ALA A 221 10.44 5.11 -1.55
N LEU A 222 9.47 4.35 -2.06
CA LEU A 222 9.48 3.85 -3.44
C LEU A 222 9.37 4.98 -4.47
N LYS A 223 8.52 5.99 -4.22
CA LYS A 223 8.42 7.18 -5.08
C LYS A 223 9.72 7.99 -5.07
N MET A 224 10.32 8.20 -3.90
CA MET A 224 11.60 8.90 -3.76
C MET A 224 12.72 8.14 -4.49
N ARG A 225 12.80 6.82 -4.33
CA ARG A 225 13.72 5.95 -5.07
C ARG A 225 13.52 6.07 -6.58
N GLY A 226 12.28 6.08 -7.06
CA GLY A 226 11.94 6.27 -8.47
C GLY A 226 12.43 7.62 -9.01
N PHE A 227 12.14 8.70 -8.28
CA PHE A 227 12.61 10.05 -8.60
C PHE A 227 14.15 10.11 -8.70
N LEU A 228 14.87 9.59 -7.70
CA LEU A 228 16.34 9.60 -7.68
C LEU A 228 16.95 8.80 -8.84
N ASN A 229 16.43 7.61 -9.13
CA ASN A 229 16.92 6.79 -10.25
C ASN A 229 16.72 7.48 -11.61
N VAL A 230 15.62 8.19 -11.79
CA VAL A 230 15.28 8.82 -13.08
C VAL A 230 16.03 10.14 -13.27
N TYR A 231 16.11 10.98 -12.24
CA TYR A 231 16.60 12.36 -12.36
C TYR A 231 17.97 12.61 -11.74
N HIS A 232 18.44 11.74 -10.84
CA HIS A 232 19.67 11.93 -10.06
C HIS A 232 20.49 10.64 -9.96
N ALA A 233 20.71 9.96 -11.09
CA ALA A 233 21.41 8.67 -11.13
C ALA A 233 22.81 8.68 -10.50
N ALA A 234 23.49 9.83 -10.45
CA ALA A 234 24.79 9.98 -9.80
C ALA A 234 24.78 9.76 -8.27
N ILE A 235 23.58 9.76 -7.65
CA ILE A 235 23.42 9.46 -6.22
C ILE A 235 23.36 7.95 -5.98
N VAL A 236 22.97 7.17 -6.98
CA VAL A 236 22.98 5.71 -6.87
C VAL A 236 24.43 5.27 -6.62
N GLU A 237 24.63 4.35 -5.68
CA GLU A 237 25.95 3.86 -5.20
C GLU A 237 26.71 4.78 -4.22
N THR A 238 26.15 5.93 -3.82
CA THR A 238 26.71 6.76 -2.75
C THR A 238 26.43 6.22 -1.34
N GLU A 239 27.14 6.71 -0.32
CA GLU A 239 26.89 6.40 1.09
C GLU A 239 25.47 6.78 1.51
N GLY A 240 25.00 7.98 1.13
CA GLY A 240 23.64 8.43 1.42
C GLY A 240 22.56 7.57 0.76
N TRP A 241 22.83 7.06 -0.44
CA TRP A 241 21.96 6.07 -1.10
C TRP A 241 21.95 4.73 -0.36
N ALA A 242 23.11 4.22 0.02
CA ALA A 242 23.22 2.96 0.75
C ALA A 242 22.48 3.03 2.10
N GLU A 243 22.59 4.13 2.84
CA GLU A 243 21.85 4.31 4.09
C GLU A 243 20.33 4.40 3.88
N PHE A 244 19.89 5.08 2.82
CA PHE A 244 18.48 5.14 2.45
C PHE A 244 17.90 3.77 2.07
N GLU A 245 18.61 2.99 1.25
CA GLU A 245 18.19 1.63 0.92
C GLU A 245 18.17 0.72 2.16
N ASN A 246 19.16 0.83 3.05
CA ASN A 246 19.17 0.10 4.33
C ASN A 246 17.95 0.44 5.21
N MET A 247 17.58 1.72 5.30
CA MET A 247 16.37 2.16 6.01
C MET A 247 15.11 1.55 5.37
N ARG A 248 14.99 1.61 4.04
CA ARG A 248 13.88 1.02 3.29
C ARG A 248 13.78 -0.49 3.53
N GLU A 249 14.88 -1.22 3.46
CA GLU A 249 14.94 -2.65 3.75
C GLU A 249 14.59 -2.97 5.21
N GLY A 250 15.02 -2.12 6.16
CA GLY A 250 14.64 -2.22 7.57
C GLY A 250 13.13 -2.08 7.76
N MET A 251 12.52 -1.09 7.11
CA MET A 251 11.07 -0.90 7.11
C MET A 251 10.33 -2.07 6.47
N GLN A 252 10.83 -2.59 5.35
CA GLN A 252 10.29 -3.79 4.71
C GLN A 252 10.35 -4.99 5.65
N ARG A 253 11.47 -5.20 6.34
CA ARG A 253 11.61 -6.28 7.35
C ARG A 253 10.60 -6.12 8.48
N ARG A 254 10.38 -4.89 8.97
CA ARG A 254 9.40 -4.61 10.02
C ARG A 254 7.98 -4.89 9.55
N ILE A 255 7.60 -4.38 8.37
CA ILE A 255 6.31 -4.69 7.73
C ILE A 255 6.15 -6.21 7.65
N LEU A 256 7.13 -6.93 7.11
CA LEU A 256 7.07 -8.38 6.99
C LEU A 256 7.00 -9.10 8.34
N GLY A 257 7.64 -8.58 9.39
CA GLY A 257 7.56 -9.09 10.76
C GLY A 257 6.14 -8.98 11.31
N ASP A 258 5.59 -7.77 11.35
CA ASP A 258 4.24 -7.49 11.86
C ASP A 258 3.17 -8.27 11.10
N VAL A 259 3.43 -8.53 9.82
CA VAL A 259 2.56 -9.26 8.91
C VAL A 259 2.67 -10.78 9.04
N ARG A 260 3.82 -11.28 9.50
CA ARG A 260 4.10 -12.72 9.64
C ARG A 260 3.74 -13.27 11.03
N GLY A 261 3.71 -12.42 12.06
CA GLY A 261 3.61 -12.85 13.46
C GLY A 261 4.92 -13.48 13.89
#